data_AF-A0A4C1VPX2-F1
#
_entry.id   AF-A0A4C1VPX2-F1
#
_cell.length_a   1.000
_cell.length_b   1.000
_cell.length_c   1.000
_cell.angle_alpha   90.00
_cell.angle_beta   90.00
_cell.angle_gamma   90.00
#
_symmetry.space_group_name_H-M   'P 1'
#
loop_
_entity.id
_entity.type
_entity.pdbx_description
1 polymer ?
#
loop_
_entity_poly.entity_id
_entity_poly.type
_entity_poly.pdbx_seq_one_letter_code
_entity_poly.pdbx_strand_id
1 'polypeptide(L)'
;MGRAEAVTYSGPTYVAIRSGKHSSSTASTHAVDFEKVTTLDNFKDIMRVEDGRLKPVKYDLDAVFLFTNAPGRSAFNRVERRMAPLSRELSGLILPHDSCGTHLDERGRTIDHDLEKNNFQKAGEVLAEVWNYVVIDNHCVVAEFVEPDDIAESSVPDMPSPQWYTEHVRESQYFLQIVKCDDRVCCGPLRSSLRSVLPVRFLLPPYPISQTSSGLCILKPQEHDGKTFANFLLRRALLIAPTHEGFMRMPYDLYCPSLQKDRKLLVERICQQCGQYFCTKKRAKECHGHHTAHETPTRILTLRGREVLCVVREDDDAEWLDETEVNTSRTSLPITTASEEEALPVVTLNESLATPWDEDNIN
;
A
#
# COMPACT_ATOMS: atom_id res chain seq x y z
N MET A 1 1.46 -25.16 -8.95
CA MET A 1 1.23 -23.71 -9.15
C MET A 1 -0.11 -23.56 -9.84
N GLY A 2 -0.82 -22.45 -9.61
CA GLY A 2 -2.24 -22.29 -9.94
C GLY A 2 -2.62 -22.75 -11.35
N ARG A 3 -3.85 -23.25 -11.50
CA ARG A 3 -4.46 -23.58 -12.79
C ARG A 3 -4.51 -22.32 -13.65
N ALA A 4 -4.10 -22.39 -14.92
CA ALA A 4 -4.12 -21.22 -15.81
C ALA A 4 -5.56 -20.67 -15.95
N GLU A 5 -6.54 -21.57 -15.88
CA GLU A 5 -7.97 -21.28 -15.88
C GLU A 5 -8.45 -20.55 -14.62
N ALA A 6 -7.62 -20.48 -13.55
CA ALA A 6 -7.92 -19.76 -12.32
C ALA A 6 -7.54 -18.27 -12.36
N VAL A 7 -6.80 -17.83 -13.39
CA VAL A 7 -6.56 -16.41 -13.64
C VAL A 7 -7.73 -15.89 -14.47
N THR A 8 -8.78 -15.45 -13.79
CA THR A 8 -10.02 -14.98 -14.43
C THR A 8 -10.25 -13.49 -14.23
N TYR A 9 -11.10 -12.95 -15.12
CA TYR A 9 -12.04 -11.83 -14.99
C TYR A 9 -11.91 -10.85 -13.80
N SER A 10 -11.89 -9.53 -14.08
CA SER A 10 -12.20 -8.54 -13.01
C SER A 10 -13.70 -8.55 -12.80
N GLY A 11 -14.16 -8.89 -11.61
CA GLY A 11 -15.54 -8.68 -11.22
C GLY A 11 -16.00 -7.21 -11.35
N PRO A 12 -17.25 -6.91 -10.96
CA PRO A 12 -17.70 -5.55 -10.78
C PRO A 12 -16.76 -4.75 -9.88
N THR A 13 -16.79 -3.43 -10.04
CA THR A 13 -15.93 -2.49 -9.31
C THR A 13 -16.77 -1.73 -8.30
N TYR A 14 -16.29 -1.67 -7.06
CA TYR A 14 -16.88 -0.86 -6.00
C TYR A 14 -15.93 0.30 -5.67
N VAL A 15 -16.47 1.51 -5.54
CA VAL A 15 -15.71 2.72 -5.23
C VAL A 15 -16.39 3.46 -4.08
N ALA A 16 -15.75 3.46 -2.92
CA ALA A 16 -16.16 4.28 -1.78
C ALA A 16 -15.43 5.62 -1.82
N ILE A 17 -16.17 6.72 -1.95
CA ILE A 17 -15.63 8.07 -2.06
C ILE A 17 -15.69 8.75 -0.70
N ARG A 18 -14.55 9.25 -0.24
CA ARG A 18 -14.39 9.86 1.08
C ARG A 18 -13.66 11.19 0.99
N SER A 19 -14.01 12.10 1.89
CA SER A 19 -13.24 13.32 2.08
C SER A 19 -11.89 12.98 2.69
N GLY A 20 -10.79 13.32 2.02
CA GLY A 20 -9.45 13.18 2.61
C GLY A 20 -9.25 14.04 3.86
N LYS A 21 -10.04 15.11 4.03
CA LYS A 21 -9.96 16.00 5.20
C LYS A 21 -10.72 15.46 6.40
N HIS A 22 -11.86 14.80 6.16
CA HIS A 22 -12.76 14.34 7.21
C HIS A 22 -12.74 12.84 7.43
N SER A 23 -12.01 12.08 6.59
CA SER A 23 -11.99 10.62 6.65
C SER A 23 -10.61 10.01 6.36
N SER A 24 -10.13 9.22 7.32
CA SER A 24 -8.84 8.50 7.23
C SER A 24 -8.97 7.15 6.52
N SER A 25 -7.92 6.74 5.81
CA SER A 25 -7.86 5.41 5.17
C SER A 25 -7.26 4.42 6.14
N THR A 26 -8.10 3.87 7.02
CA THR A 26 -7.67 2.92 8.06
C THR A 26 -8.09 1.49 7.72
N ALA A 27 -7.44 0.51 8.34
CA ALA A 27 -7.85 -0.90 8.23
C ALA A 27 -9.31 -1.12 8.64
N SER A 28 -9.83 -0.33 9.59
CA SER A 28 -11.24 -0.39 10.00
C SER A 28 -12.16 0.17 8.92
N THR A 29 -11.85 1.35 8.33
CA THR A 29 -12.66 1.87 7.21
C THR A 29 -12.66 0.92 6.01
N HIS A 30 -11.55 0.22 5.74
CA HIS A 30 -11.48 -0.81 4.72
C HIS A 30 -12.27 -2.07 5.08
N ALA A 31 -12.37 -2.43 6.36
CA ALA A 31 -13.21 -3.53 6.82
C ALA A 31 -14.70 -3.21 6.63
N VAL A 32 -15.13 -1.97 6.95
CA VAL A 32 -16.49 -1.48 6.67
C VAL A 32 -16.80 -1.53 5.17
N ASP A 33 -15.88 -1.05 4.33
CA ASP A 33 -16.02 -1.15 2.86
C ASP A 33 -16.13 -2.60 2.40
N PHE A 34 -15.28 -3.48 2.94
CA PHE A 34 -15.32 -4.89 2.59
C PHE A 34 -16.66 -5.51 2.99
N GLU A 35 -17.15 -5.25 4.20
CA GLU A 35 -18.45 -5.70 4.68
C GLU A 35 -19.58 -5.21 3.77
N LYS A 36 -19.57 -3.93 3.41
CA LYS A 36 -20.51 -3.35 2.44
C LYS A 36 -20.48 -4.10 1.12
N VAL A 37 -19.30 -4.34 0.55
CA VAL A 37 -19.14 -5.14 -0.70
C VAL A 37 -19.77 -6.53 -0.56
N THR A 38 -19.76 -7.15 0.62
CA THR A 38 -20.40 -8.46 0.84
C THR A 38 -21.94 -8.44 0.85
N THR A 39 -22.54 -7.26 0.95
CA THR A 39 -23.99 -7.04 0.93
C THR A 39 -24.52 -6.68 -0.45
N LEU A 40 -23.64 -6.27 -1.37
CA LEU A 40 -24.01 -5.84 -2.71
C LEU A 40 -24.31 -7.05 -3.61
N ASP A 41 -25.48 -7.04 -4.26
CA ASP A 41 -25.95 -8.16 -5.07
C ASP A 41 -25.02 -8.49 -6.25
N ASN A 42 -24.45 -7.46 -6.90
CA ASN A 42 -23.48 -7.63 -7.99
C ASN A 42 -22.20 -8.35 -7.55
N PHE A 43 -21.87 -8.34 -6.25
CA PHE A 43 -20.70 -9.01 -5.71
C PHE A 43 -21.00 -10.38 -5.09
N LYS A 44 -22.27 -10.76 -4.96
CA LYS A 44 -22.69 -11.96 -4.21
C LYS A 44 -21.99 -13.23 -4.70
N ASP A 45 -21.96 -13.46 -6.02
CA ASP A 45 -21.35 -14.66 -6.61
C ASP A 45 -19.81 -14.66 -6.50
N ILE A 46 -19.21 -13.48 -6.30
CA ILE A 46 -17.77 -13.31 -6.15
C ILE A 46 -17.36 -13.42 -4.69
N MET A 47 -18.14 -12.85 -3.78
CA MET A 47 -17.82 -12.76 -2.36
C MET A 47 -18.28 -13.99 -1.58
N ARG A 48 -19.34 -14.66 -2.03
CA ARG A 48 -19.92 -15.81 -1.35
C ARG A 48 -19.80 -17.06 -2.19
N VAL A 49 -19.77 -18.20 -1.52
CA VAL A 49 -19.96 -19.51 -2.15
C VAL A 49 -21.44 -19.89 -2.11
N GLU A 50 -21.81 -20.97 -2.81
CA GLU A 50 -23.18 -21.50 -2.86
C GLU A 50 -23.83 -21.69 -1.47
N ASP A 51 -23.03 -22.02 -0.45
CA ASP A 51 -23.50 -22.19 0.94
C ASP A 51 -23.67 -20.87 1.73
N GLY A 52 -23.50 -19.71 1.08
CA GLY A 52 -23.71 -18.37 1.65
C GLY A 52 -22.53 -17.81 2.46
N ARG A 53 -21.52 -18.62 2.78
CA ARG A 53 -20.31 -18.16 3.48
C ARG A 53 -19.43 -17.29 2.59
N LEU A 54 -18.73 -16.34 3.19
CA LEU A 54 -17.72 -15.54 2.50
C LEU A 54 -16.57 -16.43 2.03
N LYS A 55 -16.14 -16.22 0.78
CA LYS A 55 -15.04 -16.93 0.16
C LYS A 55 -13.76 -16.86 1.00
N PRO A 56 -13.28 -15.69 1.47
CA PRO A 56 -12.08 -15.62 2.33
C PRO A 56 -12.19 -16.48 3.60
N VAL A 57 -13.36 -16.45 4.27
CA VAL A 57 -13.63 -17.24 5.49
C VAL A 57 -13.67 -18.74 5.19
N LYS A 58 -14.27 -19.14 4.08
CA LYS A 58 -14.34 -20.55 3.66
C LYS A 58 -12.96 -21.11 3.29
N TYR A 59 -12.11 -20.29 2.68
CA TYR A 59 -10.88 -20.80 2.10
C TYR A 59 -9.77 -21.06 3.10
N ASP A 60 -9.90 -20.63 4.37
CA ASP A 60 -8.94 -20.92 5.47
C ASP A 60 -7.50 -20.95 4.94
N LEU A 61 -7.08 -19.79 4.42
CA LEU A 61 -5.94 -19.67 3.52
C LEU A 61 -4.65 -20.10 4.21
N ASP A 62 -3.85 -20.93 3.54
CA ASP A 62 -2.52 -21.30 4.06
C ASP A 62 -1.52 -20.14 3.97
N ALA A 63 -1.74 -19.24 3.01
CA ALA A 63 -0.94 -18.04 2.83
C ALA A 63 -1.72 -16.94 2.10
N VAL A 64 -1.38 -15.70 2.42
CA VAL A 64 -1.78 -14.49 1.73
C VAL A 64 -0.51 -13.75 1.29
N PHE A 65 -0.44 -13.39 0.02
CA PHE A 65 0.66 -12.61 -0.56
C PHE A 65 0.04 -11.38 -1.22
N LEU A 66 0.39 -10.19 -0.72
CA LEU A 66 -0.08 -8.90 -1.22
C LEU A 66 1.12 -8.14 -1.77
N PHE A 67 1.12 -7.88 -3.07
CA PHE A 67 2.15 -7.12 -3.76
C PHE A 67 1.56 -5.78 -4.17
N THR A 68 2.29 -4.71 -3.92
CA THR A 68 1.99 -3.38 -4.45
C THR A 68 3.10 -2.97 -5.40
N ASN A 69 2.75 -2.19 -6.42
CA ASN A 69 3.76 -1.62 -7.29
C ASN A 69 4.46 -0.46 -6.56
N ALA A 70 5.75 -0.30 -6.83
CA ALA A 70 6.47 0.89 -6.37
C ALA A 70 5.87 2.17 -7.00
N PRO A 71 6.00 3.34 -6.34
CA PRO A 71 5.60 4.63 -6.90
C PRO A 71 6.13 4.82 -8.33
N GLY A 72 5.30 5.38 -9.22
CA GLY A 72 5.62 5.54 -10.64
C GLY A 72 5.54 4.25 -11.47
N ARG A 73 5.25 3.09 -10.87
CA ARG A 73 5.00 1.83 -11.58
C ARG A 73 3.51 1.49 -11.70
N SER A 74 2.62 2.39 -11.29
CA SER A 74 1.16 2.30 -11.47
C SER A 74 0.77 2.06 -12.92
N ALA A 75 1.47 2.69 -13.87
CA ALA A 75 1.30 2.46 -15.32
C ALA A 75 1.47 0.99 -15.74
N PHE A 76 2.21 0.18 -14.98
CA PHE A 76 2.39 -1.25 -15.25
C PHE A 76 1.36 -2.12 -14.51
N ASN A 77 0.63 -1.58 -13.54
CA ASN A 77 -0.41 -2.31 -12.81
C ASN A 77 -1.60 -2.59 -13.75
N ARG A 78 -1.88 -3.88 -14.00
CA ARG A 78 -3.00 -4.28 -14.87
C ARG A 78 -4.37 -3.93 -14.29
N VAL A 79 -4.51 -3.91 -12.96
CA VAL A 79 -5.77 -3.55 -12.29
C VAL A 79 -5.99 -2.04 -12.38
N GLU A 80 -5.00 -1.22 -12.02
CA GLU A 80 -5.12 0.24 -12.09
C GLU A 80 -5.34 0.72 -13.53
N ARG A 81 -4.69 0.10 -14.52
CA ARG A 81 -4.95 0.40 -15.93
C ARG A 81 -6.39 0.14 -16.37
N ARG A 82 -7.05 -0.87 -15.80
CA ARG A 82 -8.47 -1.14 -16.08
C ARG A 82 -9.40 -0.10 -15.46
N MET A 83 -8.91 0.66 -14.48
CA MET A 83 -9.62 1.80 -13.90
C MET A 83 -9.44 3.09 -14.70
N ALA A 84 -8.64 3.10 -15.78
CA ALA A 84 -8.43 4.28 -16.62
C ALA A 84 -9.73 4.97 -17.13
N PRO A 85 -10.83 4.25 -17.44
CA PRO A 85 -12.10 4.89 -17.77
C PRO A 85 -12.63 5.83 -16.68
N LEU A 86 -12.40 5.51 -15.39
CA LEU A 86 -12.81 6.37 -14.28
C LEU A 86 -12.10 7.71 -14.32
N SER A 87 -10.78 7.70 -14.56
CA SER A 87 -9.97 8.92 -14.67
C SER A 87 -10.36 9.75 -15.89
N ARG A 88 -10.77 9.10 -16.99
CA ARG A 88 -11.21 9.79 -18.21
C ARG A 88 -12.46 10.63 -17.95
N GLU A 89 -13.45 10.10 -17.24
CA GLU A 89 -14.68 10.84 -16.93
C GLU A 89 -14.45 12.00 -15.96
N LEU A 90 -13.33 12.00 -15.22
CA LEU A 90 -12.93 13.14 -14.41
C LEU A 90 -12.18 14.22 -15.19
N SER A 91 -11.74 13.93 -16.42
CA SER A 91 -10.97 14.89 -17.21
C SER A 91 -11.84 16.09 -17.58
N GLY A 92 -11.44 17.28 -17.12
CA GLY A 92 -12.19 18.51 -17.33
C GLY A 92 -13.39 18.69 -16.40
N LEU A 93 -13.63 17.76 -15.47
CA LEU A 93 -14.63 17.93 -14.42
C LEU A 93 -14.14 18.97 -13.40
N ILE A 94 -14.87 20.07 -13.29
CA ILE A 94 -14.62 21.10 -12.28
C ILE A 94 -15.66 20.93 -11.18
N LEU A 95 -15.21 20.57 -9.97
CA LEU A 95 -16.06 20.47 -8.80
C LEU A 95 -15.98 21.79 -8.01
N PRO A 96 -17.09 22.54 -7.88
CA PRO A 96 -17.09 23.75 -7.07
C PRO A 96 -16.87 23.40 -5.59
N HIS A 97 -15.88 24.03 -4.98
CA HIS A 97 -15.57 23.87 -3.55
C HIS A 97 -16.66 24.44 -2.62
N ASP A 98 -17.60 25.22 -3.14
CA ASP A 98 -18.62 25.98 -2.43
C ASP A 98 -20.04 25.74 -2.98
N SER A 99 -20.31 24.52 -3.46
CA SER A 99 -21.61 24.12 -4.03
C SER A 99 -22.82 24.42 -3.14
N CYS A 100 -22.64 24.44 -1.81
CA CYS A 100 -23.65 24.76 -0.81
C CYS A 100 -23.50 26.18 -0.22
N GLY A 101 -22.48 26.92 -0.64
CA GLY A 101 -22.09 28.23 -0.12
C GLY A 101 -20.63 28.28 0.32
N THR A 102 -20.10 29.51 0.42
CA THR A 102 -18.70 29.76 0.78
C THR A 102 -18.44 29.44 2.25
N HIS A 103 -17.58 28.45 2.51
CA HIS A 103 -17.17 28.03 3.85
C HIS A 103 -15.75 28.51 4.22
N LEU A 104 -15.14 29.32 3.36
CA LEU A 104 -13.76 29.81 3.49
C LEU A 104 -13.72 31.33 3.66
N ASP A 105 -12.73 31.83 4.40
CA ASP A 105 -12.38 33.26 4.42
C ASP A 105 -11.52 33.67 3.21
N GLU A 106 -11.19 34.96 3.11
CA GLU A 106 -10.32 35.53 2.06
C GLU A 106 -8.90 34.93 2.03
N ARG A 107 -8.51 34.18 3.08
CA ARG A 107 -7.21 33.51 3.18
C ARG A 107 -7.32 32.00 2.95
N GLY A 108 -8.50 31.49 2.55
CA GLY A 108 -8.75 30.08 2.31
C GLY A 108 -8.87 29.24 3.59
N ARG A 109 -9.15 29.85 4.74
CA ARG A 109 -9.34 29.15 6.02
C ARG A 109 -10.82 28.85 6.24
N THR A 110 -11.13 27.67 6.74
CA THR A 110 -12.49 27.26 7.08
C THR A 110 -13.08 28.18 8.16
N ILE A 111 -14.22 28.80 7.86
CA ILE A 111 -15.02 29.60 8.81
C ILE A 111 -16.30 28.89 9.24
N ASP A 112 -16.76 27.92 8.43
CA ASP A 112 -17.94 27.11 8.70
C ASP A 112 -17.63 25.63 8.43
N HIS A 113 -17.46 24.85 9.49
CA HIS A 113 -17.09 23.44 9.41
C HIS A 113 -18.24 22.55 8.94
N ASP A 114 -19.49 22.92 9.24
CA ASP A 114 -20.65 22.13 8.83
C ASP A 114 -20.92 22.36 7.34
N LEU A 115 -20.80 23.61 6.88
CA LEU A 115 -20.90 23.95 5.47
C LEU A 115 -19.74 23.37 4.66
N GLU A 116 -18.53 23.29 5.24
CA GLU A 116 -17.41 22.56 4.64
C GLU A 116 -17.77 21.09 4.42
N LYS A 117 -18.26 20.38 5.44
CA LYS A 117 -18.66 18.96 5.31
C LYS A 117 -19.70 18.77 4.20
N ASN A 118 -20.72 19.63 4.15
CA ASN A 118 -21.75 19.59 3.10
C ASN A 118 -21.17 19.81 1.70
N ASN A 119 -20.22 20.73 1.55
CA ASN A 119 -19.53 20.98 0.28
C ASN A 119 -18.70 19.77 -0.18
N PHE A 120 -17.96 19.13 0.73
CA PHE A 120 -17.19 17.91 0.44
C PHE A 120 -18.08 16.72 0.12
N GLN A 121 -19.19 16.56 0.85
CA GLN A 121 -20.22 15.57 0.52
C GLN A 121 -20.77 15.80 -0.88
N LYS A 122 -21.11 17.05 -1.23
CA LYS A 122 -21.66 17.34 -2.54
C LYS A 122 -20.68 17.02 -3.67
N ALA A 123 -19.40 17.34 -3.49
CA ALA A 123 -18.35 16.96 -4.43
C ALA A 123 -18.23 15.43 -4.56
N GLY A 124 -18.27 14.70 -3.44
CA GLY A 124 -18.24 13.24 -3.41
C GLY A 124 -19.44 12.59 -4.09
N GLU A 125 -20.65 13.12 -3.89
CA GLU A 125 -21.87 12.66 -4.56
C GLU A 125 -21.81 12.86 -6.08
N VAL A 126 -21.31 14.01 -6.54
CA VAL A 126 -21.12 14.26 -7.98
C VAL A 126 -20.10 13.28 -8.58
N LEU A 127 -19.00 13.01 -7.89
CA LEU A 127 -18.04 11.99 -8.32
C LEU A 127 -18.67 10.59 -8.38
N ALA A 128 -19.46 10.23 -7.37
CA ALA A 128 -20.15 8.94 -7.34
C ALA A 128 -21.15 8.83 -8.49
N GLU A 129 -21.93 9.89 -8.76
CA GLU A 129 -22.85 9.94 -9.89
C GLU A 129 -22.11 9.72 -11.22
N VAL A 130 -21.03 10.48 -11.48
CA VAL A 130 -20.23 10.34 -12.70
C VAL A 130 -19.71 8.92 -12.87
N TRP A 131 -19.14 8.33 -11.81
CA TRP A 131 -18.58 6.98 -11.88
C TRP A 131 -19.62 5.87 -11.96
N ASN A 132 -20.84 6.05 -11.43
CA ASN A 132 -21.92 5.07 -11.60
C ASN A 132 -22.37 4.92 -13.07
N TYR A 133 -22.14 5.92 -13.93
CA TYR A 133 -22.37 5.80 -15.37
C TYR A 133 -21.27 5.02 -16.11
N VAL A 134 -20.15 4.72 -15.45
CA VAL A 134 -19.03 4.00 -16.05
C VAL A 134 -19.27 2.49 -16.03
N VAL A 135 -19.01 1.87 -17.17
CA VAL A 135 -19.00 0.41 -17.33
C VAL A 135 -17.56 -0.03 -17.59
N ILE A 136 -17.04 -0.92 -16.75
CA ILE A 136 -15.70 -1.51 -16.91
C ILE A 136 -15.91 -3.00 -17.19
N ASP A 137 -15.41 -3.47 -18.33
CA ASP A 137 -15.47 -4.88 -18.73
C ASP A 137 -16.89 -5.48 -18.69
N ASN A 138 -17.87 -4.71 -19.17
CA ASN A 138 -19.32 -5.01 -19.17
C ASN A 138 -19.99 -5.04 -17.79
N HIS A 139 -19.31 -4.57 -16.75
CA HIS A 139 -19.85 -4.50 -15.40
C HIS A 139 -19.97 -3.05 -14.96
N CYS A 140 -21.14 -2.71 -14.40
CA CYS A 140 -21.37 -1.40 -13.82
C CYS A 140 -20.43 -1.18 -12.65
N VAL A 141 -19.89 0.04 -12.57
CA VAL A 141 -19.23 0.54 -11.38
C VAL A 141 -20.32 0.90 -10.36
N VAL A 142 -20.12 0.50 -9.11
CA VAL A 142 -20.94 0.96 -7.98
C VAL A 142 -20.11 1.95 -7.20
N ALA A 143 -20.48 3.22 -7.25
CA ALA A 143 -19.81 4.29 -6.53
C ALA A 143 -20.78 4.96 -5.55
N GLU A 144 -20.32 5.27 -4.34
CA GLU A 144 -21.11 6.04 -3.38
C GLU A 144 -20.20 6.96 -2.57
N PHE A 145 -20.75 8.10 -2.15
CA PHE A 145 -20.12 8.90 -1.10
C PHE A 145 -20.35 8.20 0.24
N VAL A 146 -19.27 8.05 1.01
CA VAL A 146 -19.31 7.48 2.35
C VAL A 146 -19.04 8.60 3.34
N GLU A 147 -20.03 8.88 4.18
CA GLU A 147 -19.89 9.80 5.30
C GLU A 147 -18.83 9.28 6.30
N PRO A 148 -18.07 10.18 6.94
CA PRO A 148 -17.18 9.81 8.02
C PRO A 148 -17.93 9.07 9.13
N ASP A 149 -17.49 7.87 9.46
CA ASP A 149 -17.98 7.11 10.61
C ASP A 149 -16.98 7.27 11.74
N ASP A 150 -17.30 8.13 12.72
CA ASP A 150 -16.42 8.43 13.85
C ASP A 150 -15.96 7.17 14.60
N ILE A 151 -16.79 6.12 14.66
CA ILE A 151 -16.43 4.87 15.32
C ILE A 151 -15.43 4.10 14.46
N ALA A 152 -15.73 3.91 13.17
CA ALA A 152 -14.82 3.21 12.27
C ALA A 152 -13.49 3.95 12.12
N GLU A 153 -13.52 5.27 12.05
CA GLU A 153 -12.33 6.11 11.88
C GLU A 153 -11.45 6.20 13.12
N SER A 154 -12.07 6.16 14.32
CA SER A 154 -11.32 6.12 15.57
C SER A 154 -10.88 4.71 15.97
N SER A 155 -11.49 3.68 15.39
CA SER A 155 -11.15 2.30 15.69
C SER A 155 -9.87 1.86 14.97
N VAL A 156 -8.85 1.56 15.76
CA VAL A 156 -7.67 0.84 15.30
C VAL A 156 -7.89 -0.63 15.64
N PRO A 157 -7.91 -1.55 14.66
CA PRO A 157 -8.04 -2.96 14.96
C PRO A 157 -6.92 -3.41 15.90
N ASP A 158 -7.26 -4.23 16.89
CA ASP A 158 -6.27 -4.85 17.75
C ASP A 158 -5.31 -5.67 16.88
N MET A 159 -4.04 -5.28 16.91
CA MET A 159 -3.02 -6.01 16.21
C MET A 159 -2.82 -7.38 16.88
N PRO A 160 -2.54 -8.44 16.09
CA PRO A 160 -2.14 -9.71 16.67
C PRO A 160 -0.88 -9.53 17.52
N SER A 161 -0.66 -10.46 18.45
CA SER A 161 0.49 -10.37 19.36
C SER A 161 1.81 -10.24 18.57
N PRO A 162 2.83 -9.53 19.10
CA PRO A 162 4.13 -9.43 18.43
C PRO A 162 4.72 -10.81 18.10
N GLN A 163 4.48 -11.80 18.95
CA GLN A 163 4.87 -13.19 18.71
C GLN A 163 4.16 -13.78 17.49
N TRP A 164 2.84 -13.62 17.37
CA TRP A 164 2.12 -14.10 16.20
C TRP A 164 2.62 -13.38 14.94
N TYR A 165 2.80 -12.06 14.99
CA TYR A 165 3.26 -11.27 13.85
C TYR A 165 4.63 -11.72 13.35
N THR A 166 5.61 -11.83 14.24
CA THR A 166 6.97 -12.27 13.89
C THR A 166 7.03 -13.69 13.34
N GLU A 167 6.09 -14.55 13.72
CA GLU A 167 6.01 -15.92 13.24
C GLU A 167 5.32 -16.04 11.87
N HIS A 168 4.30 -15.21 11.61
CA HIS A 168 3.41 -15.36 10.45
C HIS A 168 3.62 -14.33 9.36
N VAL A 169 4.23 -13.18 9.67
CA VAL A 169 4.28 -12.03 8.77
C VAL A 169 5.70 -11.74 8.31
N ARG A 170 5.88 -11.54 7.01
CA ARG A 170 7.07 -10.90 6.44
C ARG A 170 6.63 -9.76 5.54
N GLU A 171 7.37 -8.68 5.59
CA GLU A 171 7.00 -7.45 4.91
C GLU A 171 8.21 -6.76 4.27
N SER A 172 7.86 -5.87 3.37
CA SER A 172 8.70 -5.05 2.50
C SER A 172 7.90 -3.78 2.19
N GLN A 173 8.56 -2.70 1.81
CA GLN A 173 7.91 -1.46 1.38
C GLN A 173 6.78 -1.69 0.35
N TYR A 174 6.88 -2.74 -0.47
CA TYR A 174 5.95 -3.02 -1.56
C TYR A 174 5.32 -4.41 -1.50
N PHE A 175 5.45 -5.10 -0.37
CA PHE A 175 5.00 -6.49 -0.28
C PHE A 175 4.71 -6.92 1.16
N LEU A 176 3.59 -7.60 1.36
CA LEU A 176 3.18 -8.22 2.62
C LEU A 176 2.87 -9.70 2.37
N GLN A 177 3.34 -10.57 3.26
CA GLN A 177 3.03 -11.99 3.22
C GLN A 177 2.72 -12.53 4.60
N ILE A 178 1.59 -13.20 4.70
CA ILE A 178 1.06 -13.83 5.91
C ILE A 178 0.96 -15.31 5.63
N VAL A 179 1.67 -16.16 6.37
CA VAL A 179 1.76 -17.60 6.08
C VAL A 179 1.56 -18.42 7.34
N LYS A 180 0.74 -19.47 7.27
CA LYS A 180 0.52 -20.41 8.36
C LYS A 180 1.83 -21.04 8.85
N CYS A 181 1.98 -21.13 10.17
CA CYS A 181 3.07 -21.89 10.79
C CYS A 181 2.80 -23.40 10.85
N ASP A 182 3.78 -24.17 11.31
CA ASP A 182 3.65 -25.63 11.51
C ASP A 182 2.97 -26.00 12.82
N ASP A 183 2.78 -25.03 13.72
CA ASP A 183 2.06 -25.24 14.96
C ASP A 183 0.54 -25.36 14.68
N ARG A 184 0.03 -26.58 14.88
CA ARG A 184 -1.38 -26.90 14.66
C ARG A 184 -2.31 -26.25 15.68
N VAL A 185 -1.80 -25.90 16.86
CA VAL A 185 -2.56 -25.12 17.85
C VAL A 185 -2.75 -23.70 17.35
N CYS A 186 -1.75 -23.16 16.63
CA CYS A 186 -1.79 -21.81 16.10
C CYS A 186 -2.57 -21.69 14.77
N CYS A 187 -2.29 -22.53 13.76
CA CYS A 187 -2.75 -22.31 12.38
C CYS A 187 -3.63 -23.43 11.78
N GLY A 188 -3.87 -24.52 12.53
CA GLY A 188 -4.48 -25.73 11.96
C GLY A 188 -3.61 -26.38 10.87
N PRO A 189 -4.10 -27.45 10.21
CA PRO A 189 -3.34 -28.14 9.17
C PRO A 189 -3.27 -27.31 7.87
N LEU A 190 -2.12 -27.35 7.19
CA LEU A 190 -2.02 -26.81 5.83
C LEU A 190 -2.88 -27.63 4.86
N ARG A 191 -3.62 -26.94 4.00
CA ARG A 191 -4.54 -27.53 3.01
C ARG A 191 -3.94 -27.66 1.61
N SER A 192 -2.83 -26.98 1.36
CA SER A 192 -2.13 -26.89 0.09
C SER A 192 -0.72 -27.46 0.18
N SER A 193 -0.15 -27.78 -0.98
CA SER A 193 1.26 -28.17 -1.11
C SER A 193 2.22 -26.98 -1.07
N LEU A 194 1.87 -25.89 -0.36
CA LEU A 194 2.69 -24.68 -0.29
C LEU A 194 4.13 -24.98 0.11
N ARG A 195 4.35 -25.91 1.04
CA ARG A 195 5.69 -26.33 1.50
C ARG A 195 6.53 -27.03 0.43
N SER A 196 5.89 -27.63 -0.57
CA SER A 196 6.61 -28.17 -1.73
C SER A 196 7.21 -27.06 -2.60
N VAL A 197 6.74 -25.82 -2.47
CA VAL A 197 7.23 -24.64 -3.20
C VAL A 197 8.02 -23.70 -2.28
N LEU A 198 7.57 -23.50 -1.06
CA LEU A 198 8.19 -22.63 -0.05
C LEU A 198 8.45 -23.46 1.21
N PRO A 199 9.55 -24.23 1.25
CA PRO A 199 9.88 -25.05 2.42
C PRO A 199 9.98 -24.21 3.70
N VAL A 200 10.51 -23.00 3.57
CA VAL A 200 10.67 -22.01 4.64
C VAL A 200 9.48 -21.06 4.79
N ARG A 201 8.29 -21.44 4.27
CA ARG A 201 7.00 -20.70 4.27
C ARG A 201 6.95 -19.45 3.41
N PHE A 202 7.97 -18.60 3.50
CA PHE A 202 7.96 -17.27 2.90
C PHE A 202 8.69 -17.26 1.56
N LEU A 203 8.36 -16.28 0.70
CA LEU A 203 9.13 -16.01 -0.50
C LEU A 203 10.55 -15.60 -0.12
N LEU A 204 11.53 -15.97 -0.92
CA LEU A 204 12.90 -15.52 -0.70
C LEU A 204 12.98 -14.01 -0.92
N PRO A 205 13.72 -13.27 -0.07
CA PRO A 205 13.98 -11.86 -0.32
C PRO A 205 14.67 -11.68 -1.67
N PRO A 206 14.45 -10.57 -2.39
CA PRO A 206 15.08 -10.37 -3.68
C PRO A 206 16.58 -10.09 -3.54
N TYR A 207 17.41 -10.86 -4.26
CA TYR A 207 18.85 -10.63 -4.38
C TYR A 207 19.32 -10.83 -5.81
N PRO A 208 20.35 -10.09 -6.26
CA PRO A 208 20.96 -10.26 -7.55
C PRO A 208 21.88 -11.47 -7.56
N ILE A 209 22.07 -12.06 -8.74
CA ILE A 209 23.02 -13.14 -8.96
C ILE A 209 23.89 -12.75 -10.15
N SER A 210 25.19 -12.89 -9.98
CA SER A 210 26.18 -12.66 -11.03
C SER A 210 27.04 -13.91 -11.23
N GLN A 211 27.52 -14.12 -12.45
CA GLN A 211 28.46 -15.18 -12.79
C GLN A 211 29.87 -14.61 -12.79
N THR A 212 30.75 -15.17 -11.97
CA THR A 212 32.19 -14.89 -11.96
C THR A 212 32.98 -16.08 -12.50
N SER A 213 34.30 -15.93 -12.61
CA SER A 213 35.22 -17.03 -12.91
C SER A 213 35.25 -18.12 -11.82
N SER A 214 34.82 -17.81 -10.59
CA SER A 214 34.75 -18.74 -9.46
C SER A 214 33.35 -19.35 -9.24
N GLY A 215 32.36 -18.96 -10.03
CA GLY A 215 30.99 -19.49 -9.97
C GLY A 215 29.92 -18.41 -9.87
N LEU A 216 28.71 -18.79 -9.46
CA LEU A 216 27.63 -17.85 -9.19
C LEU A 216 27.82 -17.21 -7.82
N CYS A 217 27.74 -15.88 -7.74
CA CYS A 217 27.81 -15.13 -6.50
C CYS A 217 26.66 -14.13 -6.37
N ILE A 218 26.46 -13.64 -5.15
CA ILE A 218 25.50 -12.59 -4.83
C ILE A 218 26.29 -11.30 -4.67
N LEU A 219 25.96 -10.29 -5.48
CA LEU A 219 26.65 -9.00 -5.48
C LEU A 219 26.24 -8.19 -4.25
N LYS A 220 27.16 -7.39 -3.71
CA LYS A 220 26.81 -6.43 -2.65
C LYS A 220 25.87 -5.35 -3.20
N PRO A 221 25.03 -4.70 -2.37
CA PRO A 221 24.15 -3.63 -2.84
C PRO A 221 24.87 -2.51 -3.59
N GLN A 222 26.13 -2.20 -3.23
CA GLN A 222 26.95 -1.18 -3.89
C GLN A 222 27.48 -1.62 -5.27
N GLU A 223 27.47 -2.93 -5.55
CA GLU A 223 28.04 -3.55 -6.76
C GLU A 223 26.96 -3.91 -7.78
N HIS A 224 25.70 -3.60 -7.50
CA HIS A 224 24.55 -3.99 -8.31
C HIS A 224 23.74 -2.76 -8.75
N ASP A 225 23.15 -2.84 -9.95
CA ASP A 225 22.41 -1.74 -10.58
C ASP A 225 21.02 -1.49 -9.98
N GLY A 226 20.54 -2.37 -9.09
CA GLY A 226 19.20 -2.32 -8.50
C GLY A 226 18.06 -2.59 -9.49
N LYS A 227 18.37 -2.97 -10.73
CA LYS A 227 17.41 -3.15 -11.83
C LYS A 227 17.28 -4.62 -12.25
N THR A 228 18.37 -5.38 -12.17
CA THR A 228 18.44 -6.69 -12.81
C THR A 228 18.47 -7.83 -11.79
N PHE A 229 17.37 -8.58 -11.65
CA PHE A 229 17.27 -9.68 -10.69
C PHE A 229 17.00 -11.02 -11.38
N ALA A 230 17.64 -12.07 -10.87
CA ALA A 230 17.24 -13.44 -11.19
C ALA A 230 15.80 -13.68 -10.75
N ASN A 231 15.02 -14.36 -11.59
CA ASN A 231 13.63 -14.69 -11.26
C ASN A 231 13.56 -15.60 -10.02
N PHE A 232 12.40 -15.59 -9.35
CA PHE A 232 12.21 -16.35 -8.10
C PHE A 232 12.54 -17.84 -8.23
N LEU A 233 12.12 -18.49 -9.33
CA LEU A 233 12.34 -19.92 -9.55
C LEU A 233 13.82 -20.25 -9.65
N LEU A 234 14.59 -19.43 -10.36
CA LEU A 234 16.03 -19.59 -10.51
C LEU A 234 16.74 -19.42 -9.16
N ARG A 235 16.43 -18.35 -8.41
CA ARG A 235 17.00 -18.13 -7.07
C ARG A 235 16.73 -19.30 -6.13
N ARG A 236 15.50 -19.82 -6.17
CA ARG A 236 15.11 -20.98 -5.39
C ARG A 236 15.87 -22.25 -5.81
N ALA A 237 16.02 -22.50 -7.11
CA ALA A 237 16.68 -23.70 -7.63
C ALA A 237 18.19 -23.72 -7.35
N LEU A 238 18.83 -22.55 -7.35
CA LEU A 238 20.28 -22.43 -7.17
C LEU A 238 20.73 -22.70 -5.73
N LEU A 239 19.83 -22.61 -4.74
CA LEU A 239 20.12 -22.83 -3.31
C LEU A 239 21.34 -22.03 -2.79
N ILE A 240 21.69 -20.92 -3.46
CA ILE A 240 22.76 -20.04 -3.03
C ILE A 240 22.27 -19.34 -1.78
N ALA A 241 22.91 -19.63 -0.64
CA ALA A 241 22.63 -18.95 0.61
C ALA A 241 23.09 -17.49 0.48
N PRO A 242 22.20 -16.51 0.66
CA PRO A 242 22.61 -15.11 0.67
C PRO A 242 23.63 -14.86 1.77
N THR A 243 24.74 -14.22 1.41
CA THR A 243 25.71 -13.75 2.40
C THR A 243 25.11 -12.57 3.16
N HIS A 244 24.79 -12.79 4.43
CA HIS A 244 24.19 -11.78 5.31
C HIS A 244 25.26 -10.91 5.98
N GLU A 245 26.26 -10.39 5.25
CA GLU A 245 27.33 -9.58 5.88
C GLU A 245 26.72 -8.39 6.66
N GLY A 246 26.75 -8.49 8.00
CA GLY A 246 26.19 -7.49 8.92
C GLY A 246 24.73 -7.69 9.33
N PHE A 247 24.05 -8.77 8.91
CA PHE A 247 22.65 -9.04 9.27
C PHE A 247 22.44 -10.48 9.74
N MET A 248 21.54 -10.70 10.71
CA MET A 248 21.15 -12.05 11.13
C MET A 248 20.26 -12.76 10.08
N ARG A 249 19.50 -11.99 9.30
CA ARG A 249 18.65 -12.46 8.20
C ARG A 249 18.72 -11.43 7.08
N MET A 250 18.56 -11.85 5.82
CA MET A 250 18.52 -10.90 4.70
C MET A 250 17.24 -10.07 4.74
N PRO A 251 17.33 -8.73 4.79
CA PRO A 251 16.16 -7.86 4.66
C PRO A 251 15.55 -7.92 3.26
N TYR A 252 14.21 -7.86 3.15
CA TYR A 252 13.53 -7.85 1.84
C TYR A 252 13.88 -6.63 1.00
N ASP A 253 14.07 -5.48 1.64
CA ASP A 253 14.33 -4.24 0.93
C ASP A 253 15.82 -3.90 0.80
N LEU A 254 16.73 -4.87 1.05
CA LEU A 254 18.18 -4.65 0.99
C LEU A 254 18.64 -4.11 -0.38
N TYR A 255 18.01 -4.55 -1.46
CA TYR A 255 18.30 -4.11 -2.82
C TYR A 255 17.22 -3.17 -3.38
N CYS A 256 16.36 -2.61 -2.53
CA CYS A 256 15.34 -1.66 -2.95
C CYS A 256 15.99 -0.29 -3.23
N PRO A 257 15.94 0.25 -4.46
CA PRO A 257 16.64 1.49 -4.80
C PRO A 257 16.24 2.69 -3.93
N SER A 258 14.97 2.76 -3.51
CA SER A 258 14.49 3.84 -2.62
C SER A 258 15.07 3.77 -1.21
N LEU A 259 15.57 2.61 -0.78
CA LEU A 259 16.18 2.41 0.56
C LEU A 259 17.70 2.22 0.51
N GLN A 260 18.28 2.05 -0.69
CA GLN A 260 19.74 1.94 -0.87
C GLN A 260 20.47 3.25 -0.59
N LYS A 261 19.82 4.40 -0.79
CA LYS A 261 20.40 5.72 -0.50
C LYS A 261 20.73 5.89 0.98
N ASP A 262 19.98 5.23 1.87
CA ASP A 262 20.18 5.31 3.31
C ASP A 262 20.19 3.92 3.97
N ARG A 263 21.37 3.28 3.94
CA ARG A 263 21.62 1.99 4.63
C ARG A 263 21.30 2.08 6.14
N LYS A 264 21.34 3.26 6.75
CA LYS A 264 21.02 3.44 8.17
C LYS A 264 19.51 3.25 8.40
N LEU A 265 18.64 3.72 7.49
CA LEU A 265 17.20 3.44 7.56
C LEU A 265 16.91 1.94 7.54
N LEU A 266 17.60 1.17 6.69
CA LEU A 266 17.43 -0.28 6.62
C LEU A 266 17.79 -0.94 7.96
N VAL A 267 18.88 -0.53 8.59
CA VAL A 267 19.33 -1.06 9.90
C VAL A 267 18.34 -0.70 11.02
N GLU A 268 17.82 0.53 11.02
CA GLU A 268 16.83 1.01 12.00
C GLU A 268 15.48 0.27 11.89
N ARG A 269 15.20 -0.34 10.73
CA ARG A 269 14.01 -1.17 10.45
C ARG A 269 14.20 -2.66 10.75
N ILE A 270 15.36 -3.05 11.29
CA ILE A 270 15.66 -4.43 11.66
C ILE A 270 15.67 -4.56 13.18
N CYS A 271 14.93 -5.53 13.68
CA CYS A 271 14.99 -5.88 15.09
C CYS A 271 16.38 -6.44 15.42
N GLN A 272 17.09 -5.78 16.33
CA GLN A 272 18.45 -6.16 16.72
C GLN A 272 18.52 -7.47 17.52
N GLN A 273 17.38 -7.96 18.03
CA GLN A 273 17.32 -9.20 18.80
C GLN A 273 17.02 -10.43 17.93
N CYS A 274 16.07 -10.35 16.99
CA CYS A 274 15.68 -11.49 16.15
C CYS A 274 16.10 -11.37 14.68
N GLY A 275 16.64 -10.22 14.27
CA GLY A 275 17.08 -9.96 12.90
C GLY A 275 15.95 -9.79 11.89
N GLN A 276 14.69 -9.74 12.34
CA GLN A 276 13.53 -9.59 11.48
C GLN A 276 13.45 -8.15 10.94
N TYR A 277 13.24 -8.01 9.64
CA TYR A 277 12.98 -6.73 8.99
C TYR A 277 11.51 -6.36 9.08
N PHE A 278 11.26 -5.06 9.25
CA PHE A 278 9.94 -4.42 9.31
C PHE A 278 9.89 -3.21 8.36
N CYS A 279 8.70 -2.85 7.87
CA CYS A 279 8.52 -1.68 7.01
C CYS A 279 8.69 -0.36 7.77
N THR A 280 8.53 -0.38 9.09
CA THR A 280 8.68 0.82 9.94
C THR A 280 9.60 0.56 11.13
N LYS A 281 10.31 1.62 11.55
CA LYS A 281 11.23 1.57 12.70
C LYS A 281 10.50 1.26 14.01
N LYS A 282 9.28 1.80 14.15
CA LYS A 282 8.40 1.57 15.30
C LYS A 282 8.16 0.07 15.49
N ARG A 283 7.77 -0.64 14.43
CA ARG A 283 7.52 -2.08 14.48
C ARG A 283 8.76 -2.89 14.85
N ALA A 284 9.92 -2.49 14.33
CA ALA A 284 11.18 -3.13 14.70
C ALA A 284 11.49 -3.01 16.21
N LYS A 285 11.12 -1.89 16.85
CA LYS A 285 11.26 -1.66 18.30
C LYS A 285 10.20 -2.42 19.11
N GLU A 286 8.95 -2.42 18.67
CA GLU A 286 7.82 -3.09 19.35
C GLU A 286 7.90 -4.63 19.33
N CYS A 287 8.61 -5.21 18.36
CA CYS A 287 8.76 -6.65 18.16
C CYS A 287 9.02 -7.46 19.45
N HIS A 288 9.76 -6.90 20.40
CA HIS A 288 10.03 -7.48 21.72
C HIS A 288 9.77 -6.50 22.87
N GLY A 289 8.78 -5.61 22.72
CA GLY A 289 8.30 -4.75 23.79
C GLY A 289 9.20 -3.56 24.15
N HIS A 290 10.04 -3.06 23.23
CA HIS A 290 10.75 -1.80 23.47
C HIS A 290 9.79 -0.63 23.18
N HIS A 291 9.57 0.22 24.18
CA HIS A 291 8.78 1.45 24.00
C HIS A 291 9.46 2.41 23.03
N THR A 292 8.69 3.00 22.12
CA THR A 292 9.14 4.08 21.24
C THR A 292 9.22 5.41 21.98
N ALA A 293 10.31 6.15 21.76
CA ALA A 293 10.34 7.59 22.02
C ALA A 293 9.58 8.33 20.91
N HIS A 294 8.90 9.44 21.23
CA HIS A 294 8.21 10.28 20.25
C HIS A 294 9.20 10.84 19.21
N GLU A 295 8.78 10.86 17.93
CA GLU A 295 9.59 11.40 16.84
C GLU A 295 9.40 12.93 16.77
N THR A 296 10.49 13.66 16.50
CA THR A 296 10.44 15.13 16.33
C THR A 296 10.67 15.45 14.86
N PRO A 297 9.63 15.89 14.11
CA PRO A 297 9.74 16.10 12.68
C PRO A 297 10.47 17.42 12.37
N THR A 298 11.20 17.44 11.26
CA THR A 298 11.81 18.65 10.70
C THR A 298 10.74 19.55 10.10
N ARG A 299 9.75 18.98 9.40
CA ARG A 299 8.63 19.71 8.78
C ARG A 299 7.39 18.83 8.70
N ILE A 300 6.21 19.41 8.90
CA ILE A 300 4.92 18.75 8.64
C ILE A 300 4.47 19.16 7.23
N LEU A 301 4.24 18.20 6.34
CA LEU A 301 3.82 18.44 4.97
C LEU A 301 2.30 18.52 4.86
N THR A 302 1.58 17.60 5.49
CA THR A 302 0.12 17.58 5.50
C THR A 302 -0.43 16.76 6.66
N LEU A 303 -1.72 16.90 6.92
CA LEU A 303 -2.48 16.24 7.98
C LEU A 303 -3.67 15.52 7.35
N ARG A 304 -3.93 14.28 7.79
CA ARG A 304 -5.08 13.47 7.38
C ARG A 304 -5.68 12.75 8.58
N GLY A 305 -6.77 13.29 9.13
CA GLY A 305 -7.32 12.79 10.40
C GLY A 305 -6.26 12.81 11.49
N ARG A 306 -5.98 11.65 12.11
CA ARG A 306 -4.91 11.47 13.12
C ARG A 306 -3.53 11.18 12.54
N GLU A 307 -3.36 11.15 11.22
CA GLU A 307 -2.07 10.90 10.58
C GLU A 307 -1.43 12.21 10.13
N VAL A 308 -0.13 12.36 10.40
CA VAL A 308 0.70 13.51 10.07
C VAL A 308 1.78 13.05 9.09
N LEU A 309 1.79 13.59 7.87
CA LEU A 309 2.90 13.39 6.95
C LEU A 309 4.03 14.33 7.35
N CYS A 310 5.12 13.75 7.85
CA CYS A 310 6.25 14.48 8.39
C CYS A 310 7.51 14.20 7.58
N VAL A 311 8.28 15.24 7.27
CA VAL A 311 9.68 15.12 6.91
C VAL A 311 10.48 14.97 8.20
N VAL A 312 11.07 13.81 8.41
CA VAL A 312 11.79 13.46 9.65
C VAL A 312 13.31 13.67 9.50
N ARG A 313 13.80 13.96 8.28
CA ARG A 313 15.23 14.17 7.96
C ARG A 313 15.44 15.27 6.91
N GLU A 314 16.65 15.81 6.81
CA GLU A 314 16.99 16.90 5.85
C GLU A 314 16.91 16.47 4.37
N ASP A 315 16.88 15.17 4.07
CA ASP A 315 16.83 14.63 2.70
C ASP A 315 15.41 14.50 2.10
N ASP A 316 14.43 15.25 2.61
CA ASP A 316 13.02 15.29 2.15
C ASP A 316 12.23 13.95 2.20
N ASP A 317 12.73 12.94 2.91
CA ASP A 317 11.99 11.70 3.17
C ASP A 317 10.78 11.96 4.08
N ALA A 318 9.59 11.81 3.51
CA ALA A 318 8.31 11.99 4.20
C ALA A 318 7.75 10.65 4.70
N GLU A 319 7.44 10.57 5.99
CA GLU A 319 6.77 9.42 6.61
C GLU A 319 5.42 9.83 7.21
N TRP A 320 4.39 8.99 7.05
CA TRP A 320 3.13 9.14 7.76
C TRP A 320 3.29 8.60 9.18
N LEU A 321 3.00 9.44 10.17
CA LEU A 321 3.08 9.13 11.60
C LEU A 321 1.74 9.46 12.28
N ASP A 322 1.38 8.76 13.34
CA ASP A 322 0.21 9.16 14.15
C ASP A 322 0.48 10.48 14.89
N GLU A 323 -0.52 11.35 15.03
CA GLU A 323 -0.41 12.65 15.69
C GLU A 323 0.11 12.57 17.12
N THR A 324 -0.21 11.46 17.82
CA THR A 324 0.24 11.22 19.20
C THR A 324 1.72 10.84 19.26
N GLU A 325 2.32 10.51 18.11
CA GLU A 325 3.72 10.09 17.97
C GLU A 325 4.65 11.24 17.59
N VAL A 326 4.08 12.40 17.24
CA VAL A 326 4.79 13.57 16.72
C VAL A 326 4.90 14.65 17.78
N ASN A 327 6.13 15.07 18.10
CA ASN A 327 6.33 16.20 19.01
C ASN A 327 6.12 17.53 18.26
N THR A 328 4.90 18.09 18.35
CA THR A 328 4.48 19.32 17.67
C THR A 328 4.99 20.62 18.32
N SER A 329 5.69 20.53 19.46
CA SER A 329 6.06 21.69 20.29
C SER A 329 7.22 22.56 19.76
N ARG A 330 7.79 22.27 18.57
CA ARG A 330 8.99 22.96 18.05
C ARG A 330 8.98 23.45 16.60
N THR A 331 7.90 23.31 15.84
CA THR A 331 7.90 23.65 14.42
C THR A 331 7.11 24.93 14.14
N SER A 332 7.80 26.04 13.91
CA SER A 332 7.21 27.24 13.31
C SER A 332 6.89 26.95 11.83
N LEU A 333 5.62 27.09 11.46
CA LEU A 333 5.12 26.88 10.10
C LEU A 333 5.78 27.84 9.10
N PRO A 334 6.26 27.30 7.96
CA PRO A 334 5.77 27.81 6.70
C PRO A 334 5.22 26.68 5.83
N ILE A 335 3.94 26.83 5.44
CA ILE A 335 3.36 26.08 4.32
C ILE A 335 4.17 26.50 3.09
N THR A 336 5.00 25.61 2.57
CA THR A 336 5.72 25.85 1.32
C THR A 336 4.72 25.58 0.19
N THR A 337 4.23 26.64 -0.46
CA THR A 337 3.61 26.52 -1.77
C THR A 337 4.65 25.92 -2.71
N ALA A 338 4.28 24.88 -3.46
CA ALA A 338 5.15 24.26 -4.46
C ALA A 338 5.81 25.34 -5.32
N SER A 339 7.14 25.33 -5.41
CA SER A 339 7.89 26.25 -6.27
C SER A 339 7.54 25.97 -7.73
N GLU A 340 7.30 27.03 -8.50
CA GLU A 340 6.87 27.02 -9.91
C GLU A 340 7.90 26.39 -10.90
N GLU A 341 8.99 25.78 -10.44
CA GLU A 341 10.09 25.32 -11.30
C GLU A 341 10.09 23.83 -11.68
N GLU A 342 9.20 22.99 -11.14
CA GLU A 342 9.00 21.65 -11.69
C GLU A 342 7.81 21.66 -12.66
N ALA A 343 8.09 22.03 -13.91
CA ALA A 343 7.16 21.83 -15.00
C ALA A 343 6.87 20.34 -15.16
N LEU A 344 5.78 19.87 -14.56
CA LEU A 344 5.21 18.56 -14.85
C LEU A 344 4.92 18.50 -16.35
N PRO A 345 5.39 17.47 -17.06
CA PRO A 345 5.15 17.37 -18.50
C PRO A 345 3.64 17.32 -18.74
N VAL A 346 3.13 18.31 -19.47
CA VAL A 346 1.74 18.34 -19.92
C VAL A 346 1.59 17.33 -21.04
N VAL A 347 1.15 16.12 -20.70
CA VAL A 347 0.74 15.10 -21.68
C VAL A 347 -0.69 15.42 -22.10
N THR A 348 -0.94 15.57 -23.41
CA THR A 348 -2.28 15.84 -23.91
C THR A 348 -3.15 14.58 -23.84
N LEU A 349 -4.48 14.76 -23.69
CA LEU A 349 -5.43 13.65 -23.64
C LEU A 349 -5.31 12.72 -24.86
N ASN A 350 -5.03 13.30 -26.03
CA ASN A 350 -4.83 12.55 -27.26
C ASN A 350 -3.52 11.76 -27.27
N GLU A 351 -2.44 12.27 -26.68
CA GLU A 351 -1.18 11.53 -26.53
C GLU A 351 -1.32 10.36 -25.56
N SER A 352 -2.04 10.53 -24.46
CA SER A 352 -2.32 9.43 -23.50
C SER A 352 -3.20 8.32 -24.09
N LEU A 353 -4.02 8.62 -25.11
CA LEU A 353 -4.95 7.68 -25.72
C LEU A 353 -4.44 7.08 -27.05
N ALA A 354 -3.48 7.72 -27.72
CA ALA A 354 -2.95 7.29 -29.01
C ALA A 354 -2.04 6.04 -28.91
N THR A 355 -1.37 5.85 -27.77
CA THR A 355 -0.53 4.68 -27.49
C THR A 355 -0.92 4.11 -26.13
N PRO A 356 -1.90 3.18 -26.05
CA PRO A 356 -2.22 2.47 -24.80
C PRO A 356 -1.09 1.52 -24.33
N TRP A 357 0.00 1.46 -25.09
CA TRP A 357 1.20 0.69 -24.85
C TRP A 357 2.42 1.58 -25.11
N ASP A 358 3.14 1.95 -24.06
CA ASP A 358 4.53 2.35 -24.23
C ASP A 358 5.32 1.06 -24.48
N GLU A 359 5.85 0.91 -25.69
CA GLU A 359 6.89 -0.09 -25.92
C GLU A 359 8.09 0.29 -25.06
N ASP A 360 8.60 -0.66 -24.27
CA ASP A 360 9.88 -0.53 -23.58
C ASP A 360 10.95 -0.24 -24.64
N ASN A 361 11.20 1.04 -24.91
CA ASN A 361 12.40 1.47 -25.60
C ASN A 361 13.56 1.24 -24.63
N ILE A 362 14.01 -0.01 -24.58
CA ILE A 362 15.37 -0.36 -24.21
C ILE A 362 16.25 0.25 -25.30
N ASN A 363 16.77 1.44 -25.04
CA ASN A 363 18.07 1.86 -25.55
C ASN A 363 18.89 2.43 -24.39
#